data_AF-A0A936B5B1-F1
#
_entry.id   AF-A0A936B5B1-F1
#
_cell.length_a   1.000
_cell.length_b   1.000
_cell.length_c   1.000
_cell.angle_alpha   90.00
_cell.angle_beta   90.00
_cell.angle_gamma   90.00
#
_symmetry.space_group_name_H-M   'P 1'
#
loop_
_entity.id
_entity.type
_entity.pdbx_description
1 polymer ?
#
loop_
_entity_poly.entity_id
_entity_poly.type
_entity_poly.pdbx_seq_one_letter_code
_entity_poly.pdbx_strand_id
1 'polypeptide(L)'
;MLDATGLTGAGIWHNTLRQILRNTPEQFFEQPNGFTQQTVCYPSGLLPTAVCPYQQLEWFIAGTEPTTADTLYQQLFLDKLTGHLATEATPPQDRIQKLVLDLPPTAQPWAEAQGITLLSQVQLGDGEQGSRGAGEPMTNEQGPPARIYLLSPDNNLTYRLSPSLPADAQRLRLLAAADLPLAELTFWLNEEPLATLTTAPYEFWWPLTLGQFTLTVTARTPAAS
;
A
#
# COMPACT_ATOMS: atom_id res chain seq x y z
N MET A 1 -32.58 -7.23 -8.16
CA MET A 1 -31.46 -8.11 -7.78
C MET A 1 -30.73 -7.40 -6.65
N LEU A 2 -31.07 -7.74 -5.41
CA LEU A 2 -30.33 -7.30 -4.22
C LEU A 2 -29.35 -8.45 -3.88
N ASP A 3 -28.10 -8.11 -3.59
CA ASP A 3 -27.09 -9.01 -3.04
C ASP A 3 -26.58 -10.18 -3.92
N ALA A 4 -26.59 -10.02 -5.25
CA ALA A 4 -25.89 -10.96 -6.13
C ALA A 4 -24.43 -10.51 -6.33
N THR A 5 -23.46 -11.24 -5.75
CA THR A 5 -22.04 -11.07 -6.09
C THR A 5 -21.78 -11.68 -7.46
N GLY A 6 -20.66 -11.34 -8.10
CA GLY A 6 -20.26 -12.02 -9.36
C GLY A 6 -20.24 -13.55 -9.21
N LEU A 7 -19.91 -14.06 -8.02
CA LEU A 7 -19.93 -15.49 -7.69
C LEU A 7 -21.36 -16.06 -7.62
N THR A 8 -22.32 -15.38 -6.99
CA THR A 8 -23.70 -15.89 -6.88
C THR A 8 -24.52 -15.64 -8.15
N GLY A 9 -24.21 -14.59 -8.91
CA GLY A 9 -24.82 -14.31 -10.22
C GLY A 9 -24.31 -15.22 -11.36
N ALA A 10 -23.06 -15.69 -11.29
CA ALA A 10 -22.46 -16.54 -12.33
C ALA A 10 -22.90 -18.02 -12.29
N GLY A 11 -23.79 -18.41 -11.37
CA GLY A 11 -24.28 -19.80 -11.28
C GLY A 11 -24.91 -20.32 -12.59
N ILE A 12 -25.57 -19.45 -13.35
CA ILE A 12 -26.12 -19.80 -14.68
C ILE A 12 -24.99 -20.11 -15.66
N TRP A 13 -23.91 -19.32 -15.68
CA TRP A 13 -22.74 -19.56 -16.52
C TRP A 13 -22.07 -20.90 -16.16
N HIS A 14 -21.86 -21.16 -14.87
CA HIS A 14 -21.28 -22.41 -14.39
C HIS A 14 -22.10 -23.62 -14.84
N ASN A 15 -23.41 -23.61 -14.58
CA ASN A 15 -24.30 -24.72 -14.93
C ASN A 15 -24.40 -24.91 -16.45
N THR A 16 -24.45 -23.82 -17.21
CA THR A 16 -24.51 -23.86 -18.68
C THR A 16 -23.23 -24.48 -19.25
N LEU A 17 -22.05 -24.03 -18.83
CA LEU A 17 -20.79 -24.58 -19.33
C LEU A 17 -20.57 -26.03 -18.91
N ARG A 18 -20.90 -26.40 -17.66
CA ARG A 18 -20.87 -27.80 -17.21
C ARG A 18 -21.74 -28.70 -18.09
N GLN A 19 -22.90 -28.20 -18.51
CA GLN A 19 -23.82 -28.98 -19.36
C GLN A 19 -23.30 -29.09 -20.80
N ILE A 20 -22.82 -28.01 -21.39
CA ILE A 20 -22.29 -27.99 -22.77
C ILE A 20 -21.01 -28.85 -22.88
N LEU A 21 -20.13 -28.80 -21.87
CA LEU A 21 -18.84 -29.51 -21.87
C LEU A 21 -18.91 -30.95 -21.34
N ARG A 22 -20.09 -31.46 -20.95
CA ARG A 22 -20.25 -32.75 -20.23
C ARG A 22 -19.54 -33.93 -20.92
N ASN A 23 -19.53 -33.96 -22.25
CA ASN A 23 -18.93 -35.02 -23.05
C ASN A 23 -17.82 -34.47 -23.99
N THR A 24 -17.30 -33.28 -23.69
CA THR A 24 -16.19 -32.69 -24.44
C THR A 24 -14.90 -33.10 -23.76
N PRO A 25 -13.98 -33.82 -24.43
CA PRO A 25 -12.70 -34.16 -23.84
C PRO A 25 -11.91 -32.89 -23.53
N GLU A 26 -11.13 -32.92 -22.44
CA GLU A 26 -10.21 -31.84 -22.11
C GLU A 26 -9.21 -31.67 -23.26
N GLN A 27 -9.06 -30.43 -23.73
CA GLN A 27 -8.02 -30.07 -24.67
C GLN A 27 -6.86 -29.52 -23.87
N PHE A 28 -5.67 -30.10 -24.07
CA PHE A 28 -4.46 -29.55 -23.49
C PHE A 28 -4.09 -28.26 -24.22
N PHE A 29 -3.82 -27.22 -23.44
CA PHE A 29 -3.25 -26.00 -23.97
C PHE A 29 -1.77 -26.28 -24.31
N GLU A 30 -1.46 -26.39 -25.60
CA GLU A 30 -0.08 -26.43 -26.04
C GLU A 30 0.53 -25.05 -25.86
N GLN A 31 1.53 -24.96 -24.99
CA GLN A 31 2.19 -23.70 -24.73
C GLN A 31 2.89 -23.20 -26.01
N PRO A 32 2.61 -21.96 -26.43
CA PRO A 32 3.31 -21.37 -27.57
C PRO A 32 4.81 -21.22 -27.30
N ASN A 33 5.60 -21.24 -28.36
CA ASN A 33 7.00 -20.85 -28.29
C ASN A 33 7.14 -19.37 -27.89
N GLY A 34 8.32 -19.01 -27.37
CA GLY A 34 8.62 -17.62 -26.97
C GLY A 34 8.22 -17.28 -25.54
N PHE A 35 7.95 -18.28 -24.71
CA PHE A 35 7.75 -18.12 -23.27
C PHE A 35 8.87 -18.80 -22.50
N THR A 36 9.27 -18.20 -21.38
CA THR A 36 10.25 -18.74 -20.45
C THR A 36 9.69 -18.69 -19.03
N GLN A 37 10.18 -19.56 -18.14
CA GLN A 37 9.87 -19.47 -16.72
C GLN A 37 11.06 -18.87 -15.98
N GLN A 38 10.76 -18.02 -15.00
CA GLN A 38 11.76 -17.50 -14.08
C GLN A 38 11.20 -17.43 -12.67
N THR A 39 12.04 -17.74 -11.70
CA THR A 39 11.69 -17.57 -10.29
C THR A 39 11.75 -16.09 -9.91
N VAL A 40 10.67 -15.60 -9.30
CA VAL A 40 10.52 -14.22 -8.82
C VAL A 40 10.17 -14.18 -7.33
N CYS A 41 10.36 -13.03 -6.71
CA CYS A 41 9.87 -12.75 -5.35
C CYS A 41 8.39 -12.33 -5.36
N TYR A 42 7.55 -12.97 -4.55
CA TYR A 42 6.08 -12.93 -4.67
C TYR A 42 5.40 -11.55 -4.59
N PRO A 43 5.84 -10.57 -3.78
CA PRO A 43 5.21 -9.25 -3.79
C PRO A 43 5.79 -8.29 -4.83
N SER A 44 7.04 -8.47 -5.28
CA SER A 44 7.69 -7.53 -6.21
C SER A 44 7.65 -7.97 -7.67
N GLY A 45 7.56 -9.27 -7.93
CA GLY A 45 7.73 -9.84 -9.26
C GLY A 45 9.16 -9.70 -9.79
N LEU A 46 10.13 -9.31 -8.95
CA LEU A 46 11.54 -9.14 -9.31
C LEU A 46 12.37 -10.38 -8.95
N LEU A 47 13.64 -10.42 -9.36
CA LEU A 47 14.52 -11.54 -9.03
C LEU A 47 14.71 -11.65 -7.51
N PRO A 48 14.56 -12.85 -6.92
CA PRO A 48 14.64 -13.01 -5.47
C PRO A 48 16.03 -12.69 -4.94
N THR A 49 16.09 -11.98 -3.82
CA THR A 49 17.29 -11.81 -3.00
C THR A 49 17.36 -12.87 -1.90
N ALA A 50 18.45 -12.91 -1.14
CA ALA A 50 18.60 -13.81 0.00
C ALA A 50 17.56 -13.61 1.12
N VAL A 51 16.91 -12.44 1.15
CA VAL A 51 15.94 -12.07 2.19
C VAL A 51 14.49 -12.28 1.76
N CYS A 52 14.24 -12.60 0.49
CA CYS A 52 12.89 -12.87 -0.02
C CYS A 52 12.37 -14.23 0.52
N PRO A 53 11.32 -14.24 1.36
CA PRO A 53 10.81 -15.47 1.97
C PRO A 53 9.87 -16.27 1.05
N TYR A 54 9.25 -15.60 0.07
CA TYR A 54 8.24 -16.19 -0.81
C TYR A 54 8.67 -16.03 -2.26
N GLN A 55 9.08 -17.13 -2.87
CA GLN A 55 9.46 -17.20 -4.27
C GLN A 55 8.42 -17.96 -5.08
N GLN A 56 8.21 -17.55 -6.32
CA GLN A 56 7.28 -18.20 -7.24
C GLN A 56 7.89 -18.36 -8.62
N LEU A 57 7.57 -19.46 -9.29
CA LEU A 57 7.97 -19.70 -10.67
C LEU A 57 6.88 -19.15 -11.59
N GLU A 58 7.21 -18.11 -12.36
CA GLU A 58 6.25 -17.40 -13.21
C GLU A 58 6.62 -17.49 -14.69
N TRP A 59 5.61 -17.37 -15.56
CA TRP A 59 5.77 -17.34 -17.01
C TRP A 59 5.98 -15.92 -17.53
N PHE A 60 6.96 -15.74 -18.41
CA PHE A 60 7.25 -14.49 -19.10
C PHE A 60 7.33 -14.71 -20.60
N ILE A 61 7.01 -13.67 -21.37
CA ILE A 61 7.43 -13.60 -22.76
C ILE A 61 8.96 -13.51 -22.75
N ALA A 62 9.63 -14.30 -23.59
CA ALA A 62 11.09 -14.32 -23.64
C ALA A 62 11.64 -12.90 -23.93
N GLY A 63 12.53 -12.42 -23.06
CA GLY A 63 13.10 -11.07 -23.09
C GLY A 63 12.34 -10.04 -22.25
N THR A 64 11.24 -10.41 -21.58
CA THR A 64 10.51 -9.53 -20.65
C THR A 64 10.64 -9.97 -19.19
N GLU A 65 11.38 -11.04 -18.91
CA GLU A 65 11.65 -11.49 -17.56
C GLU A 65 12.43 -10.43 -16.75
N PRO A 66 12.21 -10.34 -15.42
CA PRO A 66 12.88 -9.34 -14.60
C PRO A 66 14.39 -9.54 -14.59
N THR A 67 15.13 -8.44 -14.71
CA THR A 67 16.60 -8.43 -14.66
C THR A 67 17.16 -7.79 -13.39
N THR A 68 16.29 -7.17 -12.60
CA THR A 68 16.64 -6.48 -11.36
C THR A 68 16.28 -7.34 -10.15
N ALA A 69 17.13 -7.26 -9.12
CA ALA A 69 16.86 -7.88 -7.82
C ALA A 69 15.70 -7.19 -7.09
N ASP A 70 15.01 -7.95 -6.25
CA ASP A 70 13.98 -7.46 -5.35
C ASP A 70 14.48 -6.30 -4.48
N THR A 71 13.66 -5.26 -4.39
CA THR A 71 13.91 -4.09 -3.55
C THR A 71 12.87 -3.95 -2.45
N LEU A 72 11.79 -4.74 -2.46
CA LEU A 72 10.71 -4.60 -1.48
C LEU A 72 11.12 -5.18 -0.12
N TYR A 73 11.64 -6.41 -0.08
CA TYR A 73 12.08 -6.99 1.18
C TYR A 73 13.44 -6.41 1.60
N GLN A 74 13.47 -5.84 2.80
CA GLN A 74 14.69 -5.32 3.41
C GLN A 74 14.89 -6.00 4.76
N GLN A 75 16.13 -6.44 5.03
CA GLN A 75 16.50 -6.97 6.33
C GLN A 75 17.30 -5.92 7.11
N LEU A 76 16.76 -5.52 8.25
CA LEU A 76 17.34 -4.52 9.13
C LEU A 76 17.72 -5.15 10.47
N PHE A 77 18.63 -4.49 11.19
CA PHE A 77 18.87 -4.78 12.60
C PHE A 77 18.19 -3.70 13.43
N LEU A 78 17.33 -4.12 14.35
CA LEU A 78 16.69 -3.23 15.31
C LEU A 78 17.27 -3.46 16.70
N ASP A 79 17.31 -2.41 17.50
CA ASP A 79 17.59 -2.49 18.92
C ASP A 79 16.38 -3.12 19.62
N LYS A 80 16.61 -4.20 20.35
CA LYS A 80 15.57 -4.95 21.06
C LYS A 80 14.86 -4.11 22.13
N LEU A 81 15.54 -3.13 22.72
CA LEU A 81 14.99 -2.31 23.82
C LEU A 81 14.11 -1.18 23.29
N THR A 82 14.53 -0.52 22.20
CA THR A 82 13.82 0.66 21.66
C THR A 82 12.94 0.34 20.46
N GLY A 83 13.23 -0.73 19.72
CA GLY A 83 12.60 -1.04 18.44
C GLY A 83 13.09 -0.17 17.27
N HIS A 84 14.05 0.74 17.50
CA HIS A 84 14.64 1.59 16.47
C HIS A 84 15.75 0.84 15.71
N LEU A 85 16.26 1.41 14.62
CA LEU A 85 17.45 0.87 13.95
C LEU A 85 18.62 0.74 14.93
N ALA A 86 19.20 -0.46 14.97
CA ALA A 86 20.39 -0.73 15.75
C ALA A 86 21.54 0.14 15.22
N THR A 87 22.24 0.80 16.14
CA THR A 87 23.40 1.63 15.83
C THR A 87 24.68 0.95 16.28
N GLU A 88 25.83 1.59 16.10
CA GLU A 88 27.09 1.10 16.65
C GLU A 88 27.03 0.97 18.19
N ALA A 89 26.27 1.85 18.84
CA ALA A 89 26.07 1.84 20.29
C ALA A 89 25.19 0.67 20.78
N THR A 90 24.36 0.08 19.92
CA THR A 90 23.53 -1.08 20.30
C THR A 90 24.44 -2.31 20.44
N PRO A 91 24.55 -2.94 21.64
CA PRO A 91 25.36 -4.13 21.82
C PRO A 91 24.91 -5.28 20.92
N PRO A 92 25.81 -6.12 20.38
CA PRO A 92 25.44 -7.19 19.44
C PRO A 92 24.33 -8.12 19.96
N GLN A 93 24.29 -8.40 21.27
CA GLN A 93 23.26 -9.23 21.89
C GLN A 93 21.86 -8.60 21.90
N ASP A 94 21.78 -7.28 21.75
CA ASP A 94 20.54 -6.51 21.73
C ASP A 94 20.10 -6.16 20.30
N ARG A 95 20.86 -6.59 19.27
CA ARG A 95 20.48 -6.43 17.86
C ARG A 95 19.63 -7.60 17.40
N ILE A 96 18.39 -7.32 16.99
CA ILE A 96 17.49 -8.31 16.42
C ILE A 96 17.32 -8.08 14.92
N GLN A 97 17.37 -9.16 14.13
CA GLN A 97 17.06 -9.08 12.70
C GLN A 97 15.55 -8.94 12.51
N LYS A 98 15.14 -7.96 11.71
CA LYS A 98 13.75 -7.72 11.32
C LYS A 98 13.65 -7.62 9.81
N LEU A 99 12.76 -8.42 9.22
CA LEU A 99 12.35 -8.29 7.83
C LEU A 99 11.24 -7.25 7.74
N VAL A 100 11.40 -6.26 6.86
CA VAL A 100 10.43 -5.18 6.60
C VAL A 100 10.17 -5.08 5.10
N LEU A 101 9.10 -4.38 4.73
CA LEU A 101 8.75 -4.10 3.33
C LEU A 101 8.83 -2.61 3.02
N ASP A 102 9.50 -2.26 1.92
CA ASP A 102 9.50 -0.91 1.34
C ASP A 102 8.36 -0.76 0.33
N LEU A 103 7.14 -0.52 0.83
CA LEU A 103 5.94 -0.39 0.00
C LEU A 103 5.62 1.07 -0.33
N PRO A 104 5.01 1.32 -1.51
CA PRO A 104 4.58 2.66 -1.86
C PRO A 104 3.51 3.18 -0.89
N PRO A 105 3.35 4.52 -0.78
CA PRO A 105 2.38 5.17 0.11
C PRO A 105 0.95 4.61 -0.02
N THR A 106 0.54 4.34 -1.25
CA THR A 106 -0.78 3.81 -1.58
C THR A 106 -1.07 2.44 -0.95
N ALA A 107 -0.05 1.65 -0.63
CA ALA A 107 -0.17 0.34 -0.02
C ALA A 107 -0.02 0.36 1.51
N GLN A 108 0.36 1.49 2.12
CA GLN A 108 0.58 1.57 3.57
C GLN A 108 -0.67 1.24 4.39
N PRO A 109 -1.88 1.76 4.07
CA PRO A 109 -3.08 1.43 4.84
C PRO A 109 -3.41 -0.08 4.80
N TRP A 110 -3.11 -0.74 3.68
CA TRP A 110 -3.25 -2.20 3.58
C TRP A 110 -2.22 -2.92 4.46
N ALA A 111 -0.95 -2.51 4.38
CA ALA A 111 0.11 -3.11 5.18
C ALA A 111 -0.14 -2.98 6.68
N GLU A 112 -0.60 -1.82 7.13
CA GLU A 112 -1.04 -1.58 8.52
C GLU A 112 -2.17 -2.52 8.92
N ALA A 113 -3.20 -2.66 8.09
CA ALA A 113 -4.32 -3.58 8.33
C ALA A 113 -3.88 -5.06 8.38
N GLN A 114 -2.77 -5.41 7.74
CA GLN A 114 -2.18 -6.76 7.77
C GLN A 114 -1.10 -6.93 8.87
N GLY A 115 -0.78 -5.88 9.64
CA GLY A 115 0.29 -5.91 10.64
C GLY A 115 1.70 -6.05 10.04
N ILE A 116 1.88 -5.65 8.78
CA ILE A 116 3.17 -5.67 8.08
C ILE A 116 4.00 -4.47 8.53
N THR A 117 5.23 -4.72 8.98
CA THR A 117 6.19 -3.65 9.30
C THR A 117 6.77 -3.06 8.02
N LEU A 118 6.60 -1.74 7.86
CA LEU A 118 7.12 -1.02 6.71
C LEU A 118 8.46 -0.36 7.00
N LEU A 119 9.30 -0.23 5.97
CA LEU A 119 10.55 0.52 6.06
C LEU A 119 10.32 1.97 6.51
N SER A 120 9.26 2.62 6.01
CA SER A 120 8.89 3.99 6.35
C SER A 120 8.51 4.20 7.81
N GLN A 121 8.18 3.13 8.54
CA GLN A 121 7.80 3.18 9.96
C GLN A 121 8.99 2.96 10.90
N VAL A 122 10.14 2.53 10.38
CA VAL A 122 11.31 2.23 11.20
C VAL A 122 12.02 3.54 11.55
N GLN A 123 12.07 3.85 12.84
CA GLN A 123 12.77 5.02 13.35
C GLN A 123 14.28 4.79 13.39
N LEU A 124 15.06 5.83 13.04
CA LEU A 124 16.51 5.84 13.26
C LEU A 124 16.81 5.78 14.77
N GLY A 125 17.76 4.95 15.18
CA GLY A 125 18.22 4.93 16.57
C GLY A 125 18.89 6.25 16.95
N ASP A 126 18.87 6.61 18.24
CA ASP A 126 19.43 7.86 18.79
C ASP A 126 20.98 7.91 18.78
N GLY A 127 21.62 7.13 17.90
CA GLY A 127 23.06 7.07 17.74
C GLY A 127 23.55 8.21 16.86
N GLU A 128 23.99 9.27 17.54
CA GLU A 128 24.83 10.35 17.02
C GLU A 128 24.28 11.10 15.80
N GLN A 129 23.85 12.33 16.06
CA GLN A 129 24.05 13.43 15.13
C GLN A 129 25.53 13.46 14.75
N GLY A 130 25.90 12.71 13.71
CA GLY A 130 27.19 12.83 13.06
C GLY A 130 27.31 14.27 12.60
N SER A 131 28.08 15.04 13.36
CA SER A 131 28.52 16.39 13.06
C SER A 131 29.07 16.40 11.63
N ARG A 132 28.21 16.76 10.66
CA ARG A 132 28.67 17.22 9.36
C ARG A 132 29.36 18.54 9.65
N GLY A 133 30.68 18.50 9.54
CA GLY A 133 31.55 19.65 9.76
C GLY A 133 31.02 20.89 9.04
N ALA A 134 31.27 22.04 9.65
CA ALA A 134 30.92 23.37 9.18
C ALA A 134 31.22 23.57 7.68
N GLY A 135 30.21 23.31 6.86
CA GLY A 135 30.02 23.92 5.56
C GLY A 135 28.99 25.04 5.74
N GLU A 136 29.19 26.13 5.01
CA GLU A 136 28.47 27.41 5.06
C GLU A 136 26.93 27.28 5.20
N PRO A 137 26.25 28.30 5.78
CA PRO A 137 24.81 28.28 5.96
C PRO A 137 24.10 28.22 4.60
N MET A 138 23.74 27.02 4.18
CA MET A 138 22.87 26.79 3.04
C MET A 138 21.48 27.31 3.40
N THR A 139 21.04 28.30 2.65
CA THR A 139 19.67 28.82 2.54
C THR A 139 18.62 27.73 2.70
N ASN A 140 17.55 28.01 3.44
CA ASN A 140 16.32 27.23 3.60
C ASN A 140 15.98 26.34 2.38
N GLU A 141 16.53 25.13 2.32
CA GLU A 141 16.04 24.10 1.43
C GLU A 141 14.98 23.33 2.19
N GLN A 142 13.76 23.87 2.16
CA GLN A 142 12.57 23.07 2.39
C GLN A 142 12.69 21.86 1.46
N GLY A 143 12.87 20.67 2.04
CA GLY A 143 12.89 19.42 1.29
C GLY A 143 11.67 19.30 0.37
N PRO A 144 11.70 18.39 -0.62
CA PRO A 144 10.58 18.23 -1.54
C PRO A 144 9.26 18.08 -0.76
N PRO A 145 8.18 18.76 -1.18
CA PRO A 145 6.91 18.70 -0.47
C PRO A 145 6.39 17.26 -0.47
N ALA A 146 5.81 16.83 0.66
CA ALA A 146 5.16 15.53 0.76
C ALA A 146 4.07 15.39 -0.31
N ARG A 147 4.03 14.24 -0.98
CA ARG A 147 2.99 13.87 -1.94
C ARG A 147 1.89 13.14 -1.21
N ILE A 148 0.65 13.54 -1.50
CA ILE A 148 -0.55 12.97 -0.91
C ILE A 148 -1.32 12.23 -2.00
N TYR A 149 -1.86 11.07 -1.64
CA TYR A 149 -2.65 10.22 -2.50
C TYR A 149 -4.03 10.08 -1.88
N LEU A 150 -5.08 10.50 -2.61
CA LEU A 150 -6.46 10.15 -2.27
C LEU A 150 -6.75 8.77 -2.85
N LEU A 151 -6.94 7.77 -1.98
CA LEU A 151 -7.12 6.35 -2.33
C LEU A 151 -8.58 5.94 -2.43
N SER A 152 -9.48 6.70 -1.80
CA SER A 152 -10.93 6.49 -1.85
C SER A 152 -11.64 7.80 -1.53
N PRO A 153 -12.75 8.15 -2.23
CA PRO A 153 -13.31 7.45 -3.39
C PRO A 153 -12.47 7.60 -4.66
N ASP A 154 -12.72 6.76 -5.67
CA ASP A 154 -12.22 7.03 -7.01
C ASP A 154 -12.86 8.31 -7.59
N ASN A 155 -12.14 8.95 -8.51
CA ASN A 155 -12.63 10.13 -9.20
C ASN A 155 -13.89 9.81 -10.03
N ASN A 156 -14.85 10.73 -10.01
CA ASN A 156 -16.08 10.70 -10.81
C ASN A 156 -17.04 9.53 -10.49
N LEU A 157 -17.04 9.03 -9.26
CA LEU A 157 -18.00 8.02 -8.82
C LEU A 157 -19.39 8.61 -8.54
N THR A 158 -20.42 7.82 -8.84
CA THR A 158 -21.82 8.11 -8.50
C THR A 158 -22.31 7.08 -7.50
N TYR A 159 -22.82 7.55 -6.35
CA TYR A 159 -23.43 6.71 -5.33
C TYR A 159 -24.95 6.88 -5.35
N ARG A 160 -25.67 5.82 -4.97
CA ARG A 160 -27.12 5.84 -4.83
C ARG A 160 -27.50 5.49 -3.40
N LEU A 161 -28.24 6.39 -2.77
CA LEU A 161 -28.89 6.09 -1.49
C LEU A 161 -30.00 5.07 -1.70
N SER A 162 -30.00 4.01 -0.88
CA SER A 162 -31.03 2.98 -0.86
C SER A 162 -32.00 3.22 0.31
N PRO A 163 -33.32 3.26 0.06
CA PRO A 163 -34.31 3.35 1.14
C PRO A 163 -34.41 2.07 1.97
N SER A 164 -33.85 0.94 1.49
CA SER A 164 -33.85 -0.33 2.20
C SER A 164 -32.68 -0.49 3.18
N LEU A 165 -31.71 0.43 3.15
CA LEU A 165 -30.54 0.40 4.03
C LEU A 165 -30.68 1.47 5.13
N PRO A 166 -30.30 1.16 6.38
CA PRO A 166 -30.17 2.16 7.43
C PRO A 166 -29.24 3.30 7.01
N ALA A 167 -29.57 4.54 7.38
CA ALA A 167 -28.79 5.72 6.99
C ALA A 167 -27.34 5.67 7.52
N ASP A 168 -27.14 5.10 8.69
CA ASP A 168 -25.83 4.89 9.31
C ASP A 168 -25.01 3.78 8.63
N ALA A 169 -25.62 2.93 7.80
CA ALA A 169 -24.89 1.96 6.96
C ALA A 169 -24.46 2.59 5.62
N GLN A 170 -25.06 3.73 5.23
CA GLN A 170 -24.82 4.39 3.95
C GLN A 170 -23.72 5.44 4.10
N ARG A 171 -22.47 4.97 4.23
CA ARG A 171 -21.29 5.82 4.40
C ARG A 171 -20.30 5.61 3.25
N LEU A 172 -19.54 6.67 2.96
CA LEU A 172 -18.44 6.67 2.04
C LEU A 172 -17.12 6.67 2.80
N ARG A 173 -16.24 5.74 2.46
CA ARG A 173 -14.87 5.70 2.97
C ARG A 173 -14.04 6.76 2.27
N LEU A 174 -13.47 7.67 3.04
CA LEU A 174 -12.45 8.61 2.60
C LEU A 174 -11.12 8.09 3.12
N LEU A 175 -10.18 7.83 2.22
CA LEU A 175 -8.88 7.29 2.59
C LEU A 175 -7.79 8.02 1.84
N ALA A 176 -6.77 8.46 2.57
CA ALA A 176 -5.58 9.07 1.99
C ALA A 176 -4.30 8.46 2.56
N ALA A 177 -3.21 8.61 1.81
CA ALA A 177 -1.86 8.23 2.22
C ALA A 177 -0.83 9.27 1.77
N ALA A 178 0.36 9.25 2.35
CA ALA A 178 1.44 10.17 2.00
C ALA A 178 2.80 9.46 1.96
N ASP A 179 3.73 10.03 1.20
CA ASP A 179 5.11 9.51 1.08
C ASP A 179 6.04 9.89 2.22
N LEU A 180 5.67 10.89 3.02
CA LEU A 180 6.40 11.36 4.18
C LEU A 180 5.47 11.44 5.40
N PRO A 181 6.01 11.35 6.63
CA PRO A 181 5.25 11.59 7.85
C PRO A 181 4.57 12.96 7.82
N LEU A 182 3.28 13.00 8.15
CA LEU A 182 2.50 14.24 8.22
C LEU A 182 2.25 14.63 9.68
N ALA A 183 2.25 15.93 9.94
CA ALA A 183 1.76 16.47 11.20
C ALA A 183 0.21 16.39 11.26
N GLU A 184 -0.44 16.70 10.14
CA GLU A 184 -1.88 16.57 9.97
C GLU A 184 -2.28 16.43 8.50
N LEU A 185 -3.42 15.78 8.26
CA LEU A 185 -4.11 15.66 6.99
C LEU A 185 -5.56 16.08 7.17
N THR A 186 -6.05 16.95 6.29
CA THR A 186 -7.44 17.43 6.31
C THR A 186 -8.17 17.02 5.03
N PHE A 187 -9.32 16.36 5.20
CA PHE A 187 -10.31 16.16 4.15
C PHE A 187 -11.21 17.40 4.06
N TRP A 188 -11.49 17.84 2.84
CA TRP A 188 -12.38 18.97 2.56
C TRP A 188 -13.49 18.51 1.63
N LEU A 189 -14.72 18.92 1.93
CA LEU A 189 -15.89 18.62 1.11
C LEU A 189 -16.52 19.94 0.69
N ASN A 190 -16.56 20.22 -0.61
CA ASN A 190 -17.03 21.51 -1.16
C ASN A 190 -16.33 22.72 -0.50
N GLU A 191 -15.01 22.64 -0.31
CA GLU A 191 -14.17 23.66 0.34
C GLU A 191 -14.39 23.86 1.86
N GLU A 192 -15.29 23.09 2.48
CA GLU A 192 -15.46 23.09 3.94
C GLU A 192 -14.63 21.96 4.60
N PRO A 193 -13.93 22.24 5.72
CA PRO A 193 -13.13 21.22 6.39
C PRO A 193 -14.03 20.15 7.00
N LEU A 194 -13.85 18.90 6.56
CA LEU A 194 -14.67 17.77 6.99
C LEU A 194 -14.06 17.04 8.19
N ALA A 195 -12.76 16.72 8.12
CA ALA A 195 -12.05 16.01 9.17
C ALA A 195 -10.55 16.29 9.08
N THR A 196 -9.89 16.45 10.24
CA THR A 196 -8.43 16.55 10.35
C THR A 196 -7.89 15.38 11.16
N LEU A 197 -6.89 14.69 10.63
CA LEU A 197 -6.30 13.48 11.17
C LEU A 197 -4.78 13.68 11.34
N THR A 198 -4.24 13.25 12.48
CA THR A 198 -2.81 13.42 12.80
C THR A 198 -2.03 12.11 12.76
N THR A 199 -2.71 10.97 12.65
CA THR A 199 -2.11 9.64 12.66
C THR A 199 -2.63 8.80 11.50
N ALA A 200 -1.72 8.10 10.82
CA ALA A 200 -2.07 7.07 9.85
C ALA A 200 -2.72 5.84 10.55
N PRO A 201 -3.62 5.10 9.88
CA PRO A 201 -4.14 5.38 8.54
C PRO A 201 -5.10 6.58 8.53
N TYR A 202 -4.95 7.47 7.53
CA TYR A 202 -5.79 8.66 7.39
C TYR A 202 -7.16 8.31 6.79
N GLU A 203 -8.02 7.74 7.63
CA GLU A 203 -9.34 7.23 7.25
C GLU A 203 -10.46 8.02 7.92
N PHE A 204 -11.51 8.33 7.14
CA PHE A 204 -12.75 8.90 7.65
C PHE A 204 -13.97 8.31 6.93
N TRP A 205 -15.01 7.98 7.68
CA TRP A 205 -16.27 7.46 7.13
C TRP A 205 -17.33 8.57 7.10
N TRP A 206 -17.58 9.13 5.92
CA TRP A 206 -18.54 10.21 5.72
C TRP A 206 -19.95 9.68 5.44
N PRO A 207 -21.00 10.11 6.18
CA PRO A 207 -22.37 9.72 5.86
C PRO A 207 -22.83 10.32 4.53
N LEU A 208 -23.36 9.49 3.63
CA LEU A 208 -23.80 9.94 2.31
C LEU A 208 -25.01 10.87 2.42
N THR A 209 -24.96 11.98 1.68
CA THR A 209 -26.08 12.90 1.51
C THR A 209 -26.35 13.12 0.01
N LEU A 210 -27.55 13.57 -0.33
CA LEU A 210 -27.91 13.87 -1.71
C LEU A 210 -27.20 15.15 -2.17
N GLY A 211 -26.52 15.07 -3.31
CA GLY A 211 -25.87 16.23 -3.91
C GLY A 211 -24.71 15.85 -4.83
N GLN A 212 -24.08 16.88 -5.37
CA GLN A 212 -22.76 16.78 -5.98
C GLN A 212 -21.73 17.30 -4.98
N PHE A 213 -20.64 16.57 -4.83
CA PHE A 213 -19.60 16.90 -3.87
C PHE A 213 -18.24 16.85 -4.53
N THR A 214 -17.40 17.82 -4.21
CA THR A 214 -15.98 17.83 -4.55
C THR A 214 -15.19 17.54 -3.29
N LEU A 215 -14.46 16.42 -3.29
CA LEU A 215 -13.57 16.05 -2.20
C LEU A 215 -12.14 16.45 -2.55
N THR A 216 -11.48 17.18 -1.66
CA THR A 216 -10.05 17.47 -1.76
C THR A 216 -9.33 17.13 -0.46
N VAL A 217 -8.01 16.97 -0.53
CA VAL A 217 -7.17 16.67 0.62
C VAL A 217 -5.99 17.63 0.65
N THR A 218 -5.67 18.12 1.84
CA THR A 218 -4.45 18.88 2.10
C THR A 218 -3.72 18.26 3.27
N ALA A 219 -2.39 18.38 3.31
CA ALA A 219 -1.61 17.95 4.45
C ALA A 219 -0.54 18.97 4.81
N ARG A 220 -0.07 18.86 6.05
CA ARG A 220 1.04 19.62 6.60
C ARG A 220 2.11 18.66 7.07
N THR A 221 3.35 18.86 6.63
CA THR A 221 4.50 18.14 7.17
C THR A 221 4.93 18.76 8.51
N PRO A 222 5.57 17.99 9.41
CA PRO A 222 6.23 18.55 10.57
C PRO A 222 7.25 19.62 10.16
N ALA A 223 7.45 20.64 10.99
CA ALA A 223 8.53 21.59 10.78
C ALA A 223 9.88 20.85 10.92
N ALA A 224 10.84 21.18 10.06
CA ALA A 224 12.21 20.68 10.22
C ALA A 224 12.78 21.25 11.52
N SER A 225 13.12 20.37 12.46
CA SER A 225 13.79 20.71 13.73
C SER A 225 15.29 20.89 13.53
#